data_AF-A0AA37TC94-F1
#
_entry.id   AF-A0AA37TC94-F1
#
_cell.length_a   1.000
_cell.length_b   1.000
_cell.length_c   1.000
_cell.angle_alpha   90.00
_cell.angle_beta   90.00
_cell.angle_gamma   90.00
#
_symmetry.space_group_name_H-M   'P 1'
#
loop_
_entity.id
_entity.type
_entity.pdbx_description
1 polymer ?
#
loop_
_entity_poly.entity_id
_entity_poly.type
_entity_poly.pdbx_seq_one_letter_code
_entity_poly.pdbx_strand_id
1 'polypeptide(L)'
;MYSALPRSSSERIDNIGGRELGKCWESLIVEACKGAPGYKPALRVGGDEPCDLRLGQYAIDTKYRIGSGDSGTLKKFKDYGGLLRDKGYTPILLFLRKDNLPAAITACKNGGWEIYTEQASFDFVREKCGFDIKNYLTTKARSYLLTRLSGLASGL
;
A
#
# COMPACT_ATOMS: atom_id res chain seq x y z
N MET A 1 21.66 26.28 24.56
CA MET A 1 20.30 25.71 24.54
C MET A 1 19.61 26.27 23.29
N TYR A 2 19.74 25.60 22.14
CA TYR A 2 19.07 26.04 20.91
C TYR A 2 17.70 25.35 20.84
N SER A 3 16.63 26.11 21.03
CA SER A 3 15.28 25.64 20.72
C SER A 3 15.12 25.58 19.19
N ALA A 4 14.91 24.38 18.67
CA ALA A 4 14.56 24.22 17.26
C ALA A 4 13.17 24.81 17.02
N LEU A 5 13.09 25.84 16.18
CA LEU A 5 11.82 26.35 15.67
C LEU A 5 11.06 25.21 14.97
N PRO A 6 9.73 25.10 15.15
CA PRO A 6 8.96 24.05 14.50
C PRO A 6 8.97 24.25 12.98
N ARG A 7 9.40 23.21 12.25
CA ARG A 7 9.30 23.16 10.79
C ARG A 7 7.83 23.29 10.34
N SER A 8 7.65 23.81 9.13
CA SER A 8 6.40 24.32 8.59
C SER A 8 5.22 23.35 8.74
N SER A 9 4.02 23.90 8.91
CA SER A 9 2.75 23.20 9.08
C SER A 9 2.40 22.21 7.95
N SER A 10 3.01 22.36 6.77
CA SER A 10 2.83 21.44 5.62
C SER A 10 3.43 20.05 5.88
N GLU A 11 4.65 19.96 6.42
CA GLU A 11 5.34 18.67 6.64
C GLU A 11 4.68 17.81 7.74
N ARG A 12 3.91 18.42 8.65
CA ARG A 12 3.22 17.70 9.73
C ARG A 12 1.90 17.06 9.30
N ILE A 13 1.22 17.63 8.31
CA ILE A 13 -0.05 17.08 7.77
C ILE A 13 0.24 15.90 6.83
N ASP A 14 1.35 15.96 6.08
CA ASP A 14 1.75 14.91 5.14
C ASP A 14 2.11 13.57 5.82
N ASN A 15 2.65 13.61 7.05
CA ASN A 15 3.09 12.42 7.77
C ASN A 15 1.95 11.64 8.47
N ILE A 16 0.96 12.34 9.04
CA ILE A 16 -0.20 11.68 9.67
C ILE A 16 -1.13 11.14 8.58
N GLY A 17 -1.37 11.92 7.52
CA GLY A 17 -2.15 11.47 6.37
C GLY A 17 -1.50 10.28 5.65
N GLY A 18 -0.18 10.29 5.46
CA GLY A 18 0.52 9.20 4.78
C GLY A 18 0.40 7.85 5.48
N ARG A 19 0.44 7.80 6.83
CA ARG A 19 0.39 6.55 7.59
C ARG A 19 -1.00 5.93 7.60
N GLU A 20 -2.03 6.74 7.88
CA GLU A 20 -3.42 6.28 7.87
C GLU A 20 -3.88 5.89 6.46
N LEU A 21 -3.49 6.66 5.43
CA LEU A 21 -3.75 6.28 4.04
C LEU A 21 -3.01 5.00 3.64
N GLY A 22 -1.80 4.78 4.19
CA GLY A 22 -1.08 3.50 4.03
C GLY A 22 -1.86 2.33 4.62
N LYS A 23 -2.37 2.45 5.84
CA LYS A 23 -3.16 1.39 6.47
C LYS A 23 -4.53 1.18 5.83
N CYS A 24 -5.16 2.24 5.33
CA CYS A 24 -6.37 2.14 4.52
C CYS A 24 -6.10 1.37 3.22
N TRP A 25 -5.00 1.69 2.54
CA TRP A 25 -4.59 0.96 1.32
C TRP A 25 -4.35 -0.52 1.59
N GLU A 26 -3.57 -0.84 2.63
CA GLU A 26 -3.33 -2.22 3.08
C GLU A 26 -4.65 -2.96 3.34
N SER A 27 -5.56 -2.35 4.11
CA SER A 27 -6.85 -2.95 4.45
C SER A 27 -7.69 -3.22 3.20
N LEU A 28 -7.76 -2.27 2.26
CA LEU A 28 -8.49 -2.44 1.01
C LEU A 28 -7.96 -3.63 0.19
N ILE A 29 -6.63 -3.76 0.10
CA ILE A 29 -6.00 -4.86 -0.64
C ILE A 29 -6.26 -6.20 0.04
N VAL A 30 -6.06 -6.26 1.36
CA VAL A 30 -6.31 -7.48 2.13
C VAL A 30 -7.77 -7.92 1.98
N GLU A 31 -8.73 -7.02 2.19
CA GLU A 31 -10.16 -7.34 2.03
C GLU A 31 -10.51 -7.77 0.61
N ALA A 32 -10.00 -7.07 -0.41
CA ALA A 32 -10.25 -7.42 -1.81
C ALA A 32 -9.75 -8.82 -2.17
N CYS A 33 -8.68 -9.30 -1.51
CA CYS A 33 -8.08 -10.59 -1.80
C CYS A 33 -8.58 -11.73 -0.91
N LYS A 34 -9.32 -11.48 0.17
CA LYS A 34 -9.83 -12.54 1.07
C LYS A 34 -10.69 -13.60 0.38
N GLY A 35 -11.47 -13.19 -0.63
CA GLY A 35 -12.32 -14.09 -1.42
C GLY A 35 -11.59 -14.81 -2.55
N ALA A 36 -10.34 -14.45 -2.82
CA ALA A 36 -9.59 -14.97 -3.96
C ALA A 36 -9.03 -16.38 -3.67
N PRO A 37 -9.03 -17.29 -4.67
CA PRO A 37 -8.41 -18.60 -4.51
C PRO A 37 -6.93 -18.51 -4.11
N GLY A 38 -6.54 -19.28 -3.08
CA GLY A 38 -5.16 -19.31 -2.60
C GLY A 38 -4.77 -18.14 -1.69
N TYR A 39 -5.71 -17.32 -1.26
CA TYR A 39 -5.48 -16.32 -0.23
C TYR A 39 -5.00 -16.96 1.07
N LYS A 40 -3.98 -16.36 1.67
CA LYS A 40 -3.52 -16.62 3.03
C LYS A 40 -3.17 -15.29 3.69
N PRO A 41 -3.37 -15.16 5.01
CA PRO A 41 -2.93 -13.97 5.74
C PRO A 41 -1.40 -13.81 5.70
N ALA A 42 -0.92 -12.69 6.23
CA ALA A 42 0.50 -12.38 6.42
C ALA A 42 1.31 -13.61 6.85
N LEU A 43 2.50 -13.77 6.26
CA LEU A 43 3.46 -14.75 6.73
C LEU A 43 4.08 -14.22 8.03
N ARG A 44 4.17 -15.05 9.07
CA ARG A 44 4.93 -14.73 10.29
C ARG A 44 6.25 -15.49 10.29
N VAL A 45 7.35 -14.77 10.51
CA VAL A 45 8.69 -15.34 10.66
C VAL A 45 9.31 -14.75 11.92
N GLY A 46 9.35 -15.53 13.00
CA GLY A 46 9.74 -15.02 14.31
C GLY A 46 8.79 -13.91 14.77
N GLY A 47 9.33 -12.73 15.06
CA GLY A 47 8.56 -11.55 15.46
C GLY A 47 8.12 -10.63 14.31
N ASP A 48 8.44 -10.97 13.06
CA ASP A 48 8.22 -10.12 11.90
C ASP A 48 7.16 -10.68 10.93
N GLU A 49 6.50 -9.78 10.22
CA GLU A 49 5.60 -10.05 9.11
C GLU A 49 6.21 -9.48 7.82
N PRO A 50 6.94 -10.29 7.02
CA PRO A 50 7.63 -9.81 5.82
C PRO A 50 6.71 -9.38 4.66
N CYS A 51 5.41 -9.65 4.76
CA CYS A 51 4.39 -9.25 3.80
C CYS A 51 3.02 -9.16 4.47
N ASP A 52 2.14 -8.31 3.95
CA ASP A 52 0.78 -8.08 4.48
C ASP A 52 -0.17 -9.26 4.18
N LEU A 53 -0.02 -9.91 3.02
CA LEU A 53 -0.79 -11.09 2.66
C LEU A 53 -0.04 -12.01 1.68
N ARG A 54 -0.59 -13.18 1.42
CA ARG A 54 -0.13 -14.11 0.39
C ARG A 54 -1.28 -14.54 -0.50
N LEU A 55 -0.99 -14.76 -1.78
CA LEU A 55 -1.97 -15.19 -2.78
C LEU A 55 -1.32 -16.18 -3.74
N GLY A 56 -1.60 -17.48 -3.56
CA GLY A 56 -0.91 -18.53 -4.30
C GLY A 56 0.61 -18.48 -4.07
N GLN A 57 1.36 -18.19 -5.13
CA GLN A 57 2.82 -18.03 -5.09
C GLN A 57 3.29 -16.60 -4.75
N TYR A 58 2.38 -15.62 -4.64
CA TYR A 58 2.74 -14.24 -4.37
C TYR A 58 2.78 -13.97 -2.86
N ALA A 59 3.82 -13.26 -2.41
CA ALA A 59 3.87 -12.63 -1.10
C ALA A 59 3.80 -11.11 -1.31
N ILE A 60 2.72 -10.49 -0.83
CA ILE A 60 2.34 -9.13 -1.22
C ILE A 60 2.48 -8.21 -0.01
N ASP A 61 3.22 -7.13 -0.20
CA ASP A 61 3.34 -6.01 0.73
C ASP A 61 2.82 -4.74 0.07
N THR A 62 2.15 -3.88 0.85
CA THR A 62 1.42 -2.73 0.35
C THR A 62 1.97 -1.45 0.94
N LYS A 63 2.08 -0.40 0.13
CA LYS A 63 2.59 0.89 0.59
C LYS A 63 1.84 2.04 -0.06
N TYR A 64 1.65 3.12 0.68
CA TYR A 64 1.10 4.36 0.11
C TYR A 64 2.09 4.98 -0.89
N ARG A 65 3.35 5.14 -0.47
CA ARG A 65 4.52 5.55 -1.25
C ARG A 65 5.80 5.16 -0.50
N ILE A 66 6.98 5.34 -1.10
CA ILE A 66 8.28 5.18 -0.44
C ILE A 66 9.21 6.39 -0.65
N GLY A 67 9.91 6.83 0.40
CA GLY A 67 10.72 8.06 0.42
C GLY A 67 12.13 7.91 0.99
N SER A 68 12.80 9.04 1.26
CA SER A 68 14.20 9.07 1.76
C SER A 68 14.35 8.82 3.27
N GLY A 69 13.28 9.01 4.06
CA GLY A 69 13.25 8.73 5.51
C GLY A 69 13.19 7.24 5.88
N ASP A 70 13.17 6.37 4.87
CA ASP A 70 12.87 4.95 4.98
C ASP A 70 14.13 4.07 5.05
N SER A 71 15.31 4.56 5.46
CA SER A 71 16.56 3.77 5.39
C SER A 71 16.49 2.42 6.12
N GLY A 72 15.89 2.39 7.31
CA GLY A 72 15.62 1.14 8.04
C GLY A 72 14.58 0.26 7.34
N THR A 73 13.56 0.87 6.74
CA THR A 73 12.52 0.21 5.94
C THR A 73 13.08 -0.42 4.67
N LEU A 74 14.01 0.26 3.97
CA LEU A 74 14.67 -0.23 2.76
C LEU A 74 15.58 -1.42 3.06
N LYS A 75 16.29 -1.39 4.18
CA LYS A 75 17.07 -2.54 4.64
C LYS A 75 16.15 -3.75 4.87
N LYS A 76 15.06 -3.56 5.60
CA LYS A 76 14.05 -4.61 5.81
C LYS A 76 13.47 -5.14 4.52
N PHE A 77 13.14 -4.29 3.55
CA PHE A 77 12.65 -4.76 2.26
C PHE A 77 13.67 -5.61 1.52
N LYS A 78 14.95 -5.23 1.51
CA LYS A 78 15.99 -6.04 0.90
C LYS A 78 16.07 -7.43 1.56
N ASP A 79 16.06 -7.48 2.89
CA ASP A 79 16.14 -8.73 3.65
C ASP A 79 14.88 -9.61 3.46
N TYR A 80 13.70 -8.99 3.48
CA TYR A 80 12.41 -9.69 3.32
C TYR A 80 12.21 -10.22 1.91
N GLY A 81 12.63 -9.47 0.88
CA GLY A 81 12.53 -9.95 -0.50
C GLY A 81 13.33 -11.23 -0.72
N GLY A 82 14.56 -11.30 -0.21
CA GLY A 82 15.36 -12.53 -0.22
C GLY A 82 14.70 -13.67 0.56
N LEU A 83 14.29 -13.41 1.81
CA LEU A 83 13.62 -14.39 2.67
C LEU A 83 12.36 -14.99 2.04
N LEU A 84 11.55 -14.17 1.38
CA LEU A 84 10.32 -14.61 0.71
C LEU A 84 10.63 -15.51 -0.49
N ARG A 85 11.67 -15.17 -1.27
CA ARG A 85 12.13 -16.00 -2.39
C ARG A 85 12.68 -17.34 -1.93
N ASP A 86 13.46 -17.37 -0.85
CA ASP A 86 13.97 -18.61 -0.25
C ASP A 86 12.83 -19.53 0.24
N LYS A 87 11.69 -18.94 0.58
CA LYS A 87 10.44 -19.66 0.92
C LYS A 87 9.60 -20.06 -0.29
N GLY A 88 10.06 -19.78 -1.52
CA GLY A 88 9.39 -20.13 -2.76
C GLY A 88 8.30 -19.14 -3.20
N TYR A 89 8.27 -17.93 -2.64
CA TYR A 89 7.32 -16.89 -3.04
C TYR A 89 7.93 -15.90 -4.05
N THR A 90 7.08 -15.32 -4.89
CA THR A 90 7.38 -14.11 -5.66
C THR A 90 7.00 -12.89 -4.82
N PRO A 91 7.96 -12.05 -4.37
CA PRO A 91 7.67 -10.86 -3.57
C PRO A 91 7.10 -9.74 -4.45
N ILE A 92 5.94 -9.20 -4.07
CA ILE A 92 5.23 -8.13 -4.79
C ILE A 92 5.06 -6.92 -3.88
N LEU A 93 5.43 -5.73 -4.36
CA LEU A 93 5.11 -4.45 -3.74
C LEU A 93 4.02 -3.73 -4.54
N LEU A 94 2.90 -3.42 -3.87
CA LEU A 94 1.80 -2.65 -4.45
C LEU A 94 1.79 -1.23 -3.87
N PHE A 95 2.20 -0.25 -4.69
CA PHE A 95 2.15 1.16 -4.32
C PHE A 95 0.88 1.84 -4.81
N LEU A 96 0.25 2.65 -3.95
CA LEU A 96 -0.90 3.46 -4.34
C LEU A 96 -0.49 4.66 -5.23
N ARG A 97 0.63 5.32 -4.94
CA ARG A 97 1.10 6.51 -5.67
C ARG A 97 2.29 6.22 -6.59
N LYS A 98 2.51 7.08 -7.60
CA LYS A 98 3.69 7.03 -8.48
C LYS A 98 4.91 7.78 -7.98
N ASP A 99 4.75 8.76 -7.11
CA ASP A 99 5.82 9.68 -6.68
C ASP A 99 6.71 9.06 -5.60
N ASN A 100 7.14 7.83 -5.86
CA ASN A 100 8.12 7.10 -5.06
C ASN A 100 9.53 7.61 -5.38
N LEU A 101 10.41 7.65 -4.37
CA LEU A 101 11.80 8.01 -4.60
C LEU A 101 12.48 6.95 -5.50
N PRO A 102 13.10 7.32 -6.64
CA PRO A 102 13.67 6.33 -7.58
C PRO A 102 14.75 5.42 -6.96
N ALA A 103 15.56 5.95 -6.05
CA ALA A 103 16.57 5.19 -5.33
C ALA A 103 15.95 4.11 -4.43
N ALA A 104 14.83 4.42 -3.77
CA ALA A 104 14.09 3.46 -2.94
C ALA A 104 13.48 2.33 -3.79
N ILE A 105 12.88 2.68 -4.94
CA ILE A 105 12.37 1.70 -5.91
C ILE A 105 13.49 0.76 -6.39
N THR A 106 14.65 1.32 -6.72
CA THR A 106 15.82 0.53 -7.16
C THR A 106 16.30 -0.42 -6.06
N ALA A 107 16.34 0.03 -4.80
CA ALA A 107 16.70 -0.81 -3.67
C ALA A 107 15.73 -1.98 -3.48
N CYS A 108 14.41 -1.74 -3.59
CA CYS A 108 13.41 -2.81 -3.52
C CYS A 108 13.56 -3.81 -4.67
N LYS A 109 13.75 -3.35 -5.91
CA LYS A 109 14.00 -4.24 -7.06
C LYS A 109 15.25 -5.10 -6.85
N ASN A 110 16.34 -4.51 -6.37
CA ASN A 110 17.56 -5.24 -6.03
C ASN A 110 17.37 -6.21 -4.86
N GLY A 111 16.38 -5.98 -3.99
CA GLY A 111 15.92 -6.91 -2.96
C GLY A 111 15.08 -8.07 -3.48
N GLY A 112 14.76 -8.10 -4.78
CA GLY A 112 13.99 -9.18 -5.40
C GLY A 112 12.49 -8.92 -5.47
N TRP A 113 12.03 -7.69 -5.25
CA TRP A 113 10.62 -7.32 -5.35
C TRP A 113 10.22 -6.96 -6.78
N GLU A 114 9.11 -7.51 -7.23
CA GLU A 114 8.34 -6.95 -8.35
C GLU A 114 7.48 -5.80 -7.83
N ILE A 115 7.38 -4.73 -8.61
CA ILE A 115 6.76 -3.48 -8.16
C ILE A 115 5.67 -3.06 -9.13
N TYR A 116 4.48 -2.82 -8.58
CA TYR A 116 3.36 -2.22 -9.27
C TYR A 116 3.01 -0.89 -8.60
N THR A 117 2.67 0.11 -9.41
CA THR A 117 2.38 1.48 -8.94
C THR A 117 1.11 2.02 -9.58
N GLU A 118 0.32 2.78 -8.83
CA GLU A 118 -0.92 3.40 -9.29
C GLU A 118 -1.85 2.40 -10.00
N GLN A 119 -2.18 2.66 -11.28
CA GLN A 119 -3.10 1.85 -12.07
C GLN A 119 -2.66 0.38 -12.12
N ALA A 120 -1.36 0.12 -12.21
CA ALA A 120 -0.85 -1.24 -12.26
C ALA A 120 -1.13 -2.02 -10.95
N SER A 121 -1.16 -1.34 -9.81
CA SER A 121 -1.55 -1.96 -8.53
C SER A 121 -3.03 -2.30 -8.50
N PHE A 122 -3.89 -1.43 -9.04
CA PHE A 122 -5.32 -1.72 -9.16
C PHE A 122 -5.59 -2.86 -10.15
N ASP A 123 -4.90 -2.87 -11.29
CA ASP A 123 -5.04 -3.91 -12.29
C ASP A 123 -4.59 -5.27 -11.73
N PHE A 124 -3.48 -5.31 -11.00
CA PHE A 124 -3.03 -6.53 -10.30
C PHE A 124 -4.14 -7.11 -9.41
N VAL A 125 -4.77 -6.29 -8.58
CA VAL A 125 -5.82 -6.75 -7.66
C VAL A 125 -7.07 -7.20 -8.43
N ARG A 126 -7.47 -6.46 -9.46
CA ARG A 126 -8.60 -6.85 -10.31
C ARG A 126 -8.35 -8.21 -10.95
N GLU A 127 -7.17 -8.41 -11.50
CA GLU A 127 -6.80 -9.63 -12.24
C GLU A 127 -6.56 -10.83 -11.31
N LYS A 128 -5.89 -10.62 -10.17
CA LYS A 128 -5.49 -11.71 -9.27
C LYS A 128 -6.51 -11.99 -8.17
N CYS A 129 -7.22 -10.97 -7.70
CA CYS A 129 -8.19 -11.07 -6.61
C CYS A 129 -9.64 -10.99 -7.09
N GLY A 130 -9.89 -10.63 -8.35
CA GLY A 130 -11.25 -10.59 -8.92
C GLY A 130 -12.09 -9.41 -8.46
N PHE A 131 -11.48 -8.39 -7.85
CA PHE A 131 -12.19 -7.23 -7.30
C PHE A 131 -11.64 -5.90 -7.85
N ASP A 132 -12.53 -5.08 -8.40
CA ASP A 132 -12.17 -3.76 -8.93
C ASP A 132 -12.30 -2.68 -7.85
N ILE A 133 -11.25 -2.53 -7.04
CA ILE A 133 -11.17 -1.51 -5.99
C ILE A 133 -11.40 -0.11 -6.56
N LYS A 134 -10.82 0.21 -7.73
CA LYS A 134 -10.87 1.55 -8.30
C LYS A 134 -12.30 1.92 -8.68
N ASN A 135 -13.01 1.02 -9.38
CA ASN A 135 -14.39 1.23 -9.75
C ASN A 135 -15.30 1.31 -8.51
N TYR A 136 -15.07 0.45 -7.51
CA TYR A 136 -15.82 0.47 -6.25
C TYR A 136 -15.70 1.83 -5.54
N LEU A 137 -14.47 2.31 -5.31
CA LEU A 137 -14.22 3.56 -4.60
C LEU A 137 -14.75 4.78 -5.37
N THR A 138 -14.54 4.83 -6.68
CA THR A 138 -15.03 5.95 -7.50
C THR A 138 -16.56 5.98 -7.58
N THR A 139 -17.22 4.83 -7.64
CA THR A 139 -18.68 4.74 -7.56
C THR A 139 -19.20 5.21 -6.20
N LYS A 140 -18.59 4.76 -5.10
CA LYS A 140 -18.98 5.20 -3.74
C LYS A 140 -18.76 6.69 -3.52
N ALA A 141 -17.63 7.24 -3.97
CA ALA A 141 -17.35 8.67 -3.88
C ALA A 141 -18.42 9.50 -4.61
N ARG A 142 -18.82 9.07 -5.81
CA ARG A 142 -19.92 9.71 -6.56
C ARG A 142 -21.25 9.65 -5.80
N SER A 143 -21.60 8.50 -5.21
CA SER A 143 -22.84 8.40 -4.44
C SER A 143 -22.84 9.33 -3.22
N TYR A 144 -21.72 9.44 -2.49
CA TYR A 144 -21.62 10.34 -1.34
C TYR A 144 -21.76 11.82 -1.75
N LEU A 145 -21.19 12.21 -2.90
CA LEU A 145 -21.35 13.57 -3.42
C LEU A 145 -22.82 13.89 -3.74
N LEU A 146 -23.53 12.97 -4.38
CA LEU A 146 -24.95 13.15 -4.69
C LEU A 146 -25.81 13.26 -3.43
N THR A 147 -25.57 12.41 -2.42
CA THR A 147 -26.27 12.50 -1.13
C THR A 147 -26.03 13.84 -0.43
N ARG A 148 -24.81 14.37 -0.50
CA ARG A 148 -24.50 15.68 0.09
C ARG A 148 -25.24 16.82 -0.62
N LEU A 149 -25.31 16.78 -1.95
CA LEU A 149 -26.01 17.80 -2.74
C LEU A 149 -27.53 17.73 -2.55
N SER A 150 -28.11 16.54 -2.51
CA SER A 150 -29.54 16.37 -2.24
C SER A 150 -29.91 16.80 -0.81
N GLY A 151 -29.07 16.48 0.19
CA GLY A 151 -29.30 16.90 1.57
C GLY A 151 -29.20 18.42 1.79
N LEU A 152 -28.43 19.13 0.96
CA LEU A 152 -28.39 20.60 0.96
C LEU A 152 -29.60 21.22 0.25
N ALA A 153 -30.15 20.56 -0.76
CA ALA A 153 -31.33 21.03 -1.51
C ALA A 153 -32.66 20.79 -0.77
N SER A 154 -32.73 19.81 0.14
CA SER A 154 -33.93 19.53 0.96
C SER A 154 -34.02 20.35 2.25
N GLY A 155 -33.11 21.31 2.46
CA GLY A 155 -33.05 22.19 3.64
C GLY A 155 -33.32 23.68 3.35
N LEU A 156 -33.84 24.01 2.17
CA LEU A 156 -34.36 25.33 1.77
C LEU A 156 -35.86 25.22 1.49
#